data_AF-A0A519HB23-F1
#
_entry.id   AF-A0A519HB23-F1
#
_cell.length_a   1.000
_cell.length_b   1.000
_cell.length_c   1.000
_cell.angle_alpha   90.00
_cell.angle_beta   90.00
_cell.angle_gamma   90.00
#
_symmetry.space_group_name_H-M   'P 1'
#
loop_
_entity.id
_entity.type
_entity.pdbx_description
1 polymer ?
#
loop_
_entity_poly.entity_id
_entity_poly.type
_entity_poly.pdbx_seq_one_letter_code
_entity_poly.pdbx_strand_id
1 'polypeptide(L)' 'MAKARSSKSNVQQVLSNKGDAIDEGLEALEGVDQRPDVELTRDERIRLAAYAIAERRGFEPGSETEDWLEAEREVDAAR' A
#
# COMPACT_ATOMS: atom_id res chain seq x y z
N MET A 1 -44.78 -49.42 8.45
CA MET A 1 -45.02 -47.97 8.63
C MET A 1 -43.68 -47.28 8.84
N ALA A 2 -43.27 -46.42 7.91
CA ALA A 2 -41.96 -45.75 7.89
C ALA A 2 -41.94 -44.50 8.78
N LYS A 3 -40.83 -44.22 9.46
CA LYS A 3 -40.58 -42.94 10.15
C LYS A 3 -39.33 -42.29 9.58
N ALA A 4 -39.56 -41.17 8.89
CA ALA A 4 -38.58 -40.30 8.27
C ALA A 4 -37.61 -39.71 9.30
N ARG A 5 -36.31 -39.70 8.99
CA ARG A 5 -35.34 -38.81 9.64
C ARG A 5 -34.79 -37.87 8.57
N SER A 6 -35.32 -36.66 8.58
CA SER A 6 -34.89 -35.53 7.74
C SER A 6 -33.44 -35.18 8.09
N SER A 7 -32.51 -35.50 7.20
CA SER A 7 -31.14 -35.01 7.25
C SER A 7 -31.17 -33.55 6.78
N LYS A 8 -31.16 -32.60 7.73
CA LYS A 8 -31.08 -31.18 7.38
C LYS A 8 -29.67 -30.89 6.84
N SER A 9 -29.65 -30.39 5.62
CA SER A 9 -28.48 -30.13 4.79
C SER A 9 -27.46 -29.20 5.45
N ASN A 10 -26.19 -29.58 5.37
CA ASN A 10 -25.01 -28.82 5.81
C ASN A 10 -24.89 -27.44 5.14
N VAL A 11 -25.65 -27.21 4.06
CA VAL A 11 -25.71 -25.92 3.32
C VAL A 11 -26.36 -24.81 4.16
N GLN A 12 -27.25 -25.15 5.10
CA GLN A 12 -27.89 -24.13 5.95
C GLN A 12 -26.94 -23.56 7.02
N GLN A 13 -25.86 -24.27 7.36
CA GLN A 13 -24.94 -23.88 8.43
C GLN A 13 -23.82 -22.94 7.94
N VAL A 14 -23.50 -22.96 6.64
CA VAL A 14 -22.43 -22.13 6.07
C VAL A 14 -22.89 -20.68 5.85
N LEU A 15 -24.18 -20.44 5.59
CA LEU A 15 -24.70 -19.12 5.26
C LEU A 15 -24.97 -18.20 6.47
N SER A 16 -24.86 -18.72 7.70
CA SER A 16 -25.03 -17.91 8.93
C SER A 16 -23.74 -17.29 9.45
N ASN A 17 -22.58 -17.62 8.88
CA ASN A 17 -21.27 -17.15 9.36
C ASN A 17 -20.84 -15.79 8.76
N LYS A 18 -21.72 -15.16 7.98
CA LYS A 18 -21.41 -13.94 7.22
C LYS A 18 -22.04 -12.73 7.91
N GLY A 19 -21.47 -12.30 9.03
CA GLY A 19 -21.97 -11.11 9.74
C GLY A 19 -21.08 -10.60 10.87
N ASP A 20 -20.67 -11.45 11.81
CA ASP A 20 -20.22 -10.96 13.13
C ASP A 20 -18.69 -10.94 13.34
N ALA A 21 -17.89 -11.44 12.41
CA ALA A 21 -16.46 -11.67 12.65
C ALA A 21 -15.52 -10.48 12.35
N ILE A 22 -16.05 -9.27 12.09
CA ILE A 22 -15.21 -8.11 11.76
C ILE A 22 -14.97 -7.14 12.93
N ASP A 23 -15.61 -7.33 14.08
CA ASP A 23 -15.45 -6.41 15.23
C ASP A 23 -14.22 -6.71 16.12
N GLU A 24 -13.55 -7.86 15.97
CA GLU A 24 -12.33 -8.20 16.73
C GLU A 24 -11.03 -7.96 15.93
N GLY A 25 -11.12 -7.46 14.70
CA GLY A 25 -9.97 -7.36 13.78
C GLY A 25 -9.25 -6.01 13.75
N LEU A 26 -9.78 -4.97 14.40
CA LEU A 26 -9.21 -3.62 14.29
C LEU A 26 -8.10 -3.34 15.31
N GLU A 27 -8.13 -3.97 16.50
CA GLU A 27 -7.07 -3.81 17.52
C GLU A 27 -5.76 -4.51 17.15
N ALA A 28 -5.79 -5.55 16.31
CA ALA A 28 -4.58 -6.26 15.85
C ALA A 28 -3.80 -5.53 14.74
N LEU A 29 -4.31 -4.38 14.27
CA LEU A 29 -3.59 -3.50 13.33
C LEU A 29 -2.73 -2.45 14.06
N GLU A 30 -2.74 -2.42 15.39
CA GLU A 30 -1.76 -1.69 16.20
C GLU A 30 -0.40 -2.41 16.17
N GLY A 31 0.31 -2.28 15.05
CA GLY A 31 1.62 -2.90 14.84
C GLY A 31 2.14 -2.84 13.40
N VAL A 32 1.32 -2.35 12.46
CA VAL A 32 1.71 -2.28 11.04
C VAL A 32 2.61 -1.09 10.68
N ASP A 33 2.94 -0.23 11.65
CA ASP A 33 3.90 0.86 11.44
C ASP A 33 5.31 0.48 11.92
N GLN A 34 5.76 -0.71 11.53
CA GLN A 34 7.18 -1.04 11.48
C GLN A 34 7.59 -1.33 10.04
N ARG A 35 7.18 -0.45 9.11
CA ARG A 35 8.04 -0.25 7.95
C ARG A 35 9.35 0.27 8.55
N PRO A 36 10.50 -0.42 8.35
CA PRO A 36 11.75 0.17 8.76
C PRO A 36 11.78 1.60 8.24
N ASP A 37 12.26 2.53 9.06
CA ASP A 37 12.69 3.85 8.63
C ASP A 37 13.81 3.65 7.60
N VAL A 38 13.44 3.17 6.41
CA VAL A 38 14.38 2.98 5.31
C VAL A 38 14.74 4.39 4.91
N GLU A 39 15.83 4.89 5.49
CA GLU A 39 16.48 6.08 5.01
C GLU A 39 16.75 5.87 3.53
N LEU A 40 16.04 6.65 2.72
CA LEU A 40 16.23 6.60 1.28
C LEU A 40 17.69 6.91 0.98
N THR A 41 18.29 6.05 0.17
CA THR A 41 19.63 6.30 -0.37
C THR A 41 19.65 7.64 -1.10
N ARG A 42 20.83 8.27 -1.22
CA ARG A 42 20.99 9.53 -1.98
C ARG A 42 20.33 9.44 -3.36
N ASP A 43 20.58 8.35 -4.08
CA ASP A 43 20.08 8.14 -5.45
C ASP A 43 18.56 7.98 -5.51
N GLU A 44 17.94 7.38 -4.48
CA GLU A 44 16.48 7.31 -4.38
C GLU A 44 15.86 8.67 -4.12
N ARG A 45 16.47 9.47 -3.24
CA ARG A 45 16.03 10.86 -3.02
C ARG A 45 16.14 11.68 -4.30
N ILE A 46 17.23 11.54 -5.05
CA ILE A 46 17.42 12.22 -6.33
C ILE A 46 16.36 11.78 -7.35
N ARG A 47 16.11 10.47 -7.48
CA ARG A 47 15.08 9.96 -8.40
C ARG A 47 13.69 10.51 -8.08
N LEU A 48 13.31 10.55 -6.80
CA LEU A 48 12.02 11.09 -6.38
C LEU A 48 11.92 12.60 -6.61
N ALA A 49 12.98 13.35 -6.33
CA ALA A 49 13.04 14.79 -6.58
C ALA A 49 12.97 15.11 -8.08
N ALA A 50 13.72 14.40 -8.92
CA ALA A 50 13.68 14.56 -10.38
C ALA A 50 12.29 14.24 -10.94
N TYR A 51 11.65 13.18 -10.44
CA TYR A 51 10.27 12.85 -10.80
C TYR A 51 9.31 13.99 -10.43
N ALA A 52 9.42 14.56 -9.23
CA ALA A 52 8.58 15.68 -8.80
C ALA A 52 8.80 16.95 -9.63
N ILE A 53 10.05 17.22 -10.06
CA ILE A 53 10.36 18.34 -10.96
C ILE A 53 9.70 18.12 -12.32
N ALA A 54 9.87 16.94 -12.91
CA ALA A 54 9.28 16.58 -14.19
C ALA A 54 7.74 16.63 -14.12
N GLU A 55 7.14 16.13 -13.04
CA GLU A 55 5.69 16.18 -12.80
C GLU A 55 5.16 17.62 -12.78
N ARG A 56 5.85 18.54 -12.09
CA ARG A 56 5.48 19.97 -12.05
C ARG A 56 5.50 20.63 -13.43
N ARG A 57 6.31 20.11 -14.35
CA ARG A 57 6.38 20.53 -15.76
C ARG A 57 5.47 19.75 -16.70
N GLY A 58 4.76 18.73 -16.21
CA GLY A 58 3.91 17.87 -17.03
C GLY A 58 4.68 16.85 -17.87
N PHE A 59 5.87 16.44 -17.43
CA PHE A 59 6.74 15.47 -18.09
C PHE A 59 7.08 15.84 -19.54
N GLU A 60 7.39 17.13 -19.76
CA GLU A 60 7.85 17.58 -21.07
C GLU A 60 9.15 16.84 -21.47
N PRO A 61 9.19 16.22 -22.66
CA PRO A 61 10.35 15.43 -23.09
C PRO A 61 11.57 16.31 -23.37
N GLY A 62 12.77 15.76 -23.19
CA GLY A 62 14.03 16.45 -23.48
C GLY A 62 14.53 17.34 -22.35
N SER A 63 14.02 17.13 -21.13
CA SER A 63 14.49 17.81 -19.92
C SER A 63 14.81 16.87 -18.77
N GLU A 64 14.79 15.56 -19.03
CA GLU A 64 14.99 14.54 -18.01
C GLU A 64 16.38 14.66 -17.36
N THR A 65 17.37 15.11 -18.15
CA THR A 65 18.74 15.33 -17.65
C THR A 65 18.82 16.56 -16.76
N GLU A 66 18.20 17.67 -17.16
CA GLU A 66 18.13 18.89 -16.38
C GLU A 66 17.39 18.68 -15.06
N ASP A 67 16.26 17.96 -15.09
CA ASP A 67 15.47 17.64 -13.91
C ASP A 67 16.28 16.76 -12.94
N TRP A 68 17.07 15.82 -13.47
CA TRP A 68 17.98 15.01 -12.66
C TRP A 68 19.12 15.82 -12.05
N LEU A 69 19.76 16.71 -12.82
CA LEU A 69 20.83 17.58 -12.34
C LEU A 69 20.35 18.59 -11.28
N GLU A 70 19.13 19.11 -11.41
CA GLU A 70 18.50 19.95 -10.38
C GLU A 70 18.21 19.13 -9.12
N ALA A 71 17.64 17.94 -9.26
CA ALA A 71 17.41 17.04 -8.13
C ALA A 71 18.70 16.67 -7.38
N GLU A 72 19.81 16.43 -8.09
CA GLU A 72 21.11 16.21 -7.45
C GLU A 72 21.53 17.39 -6.57
N ARG A 73 21.42 18.62 -7.10
CA ARG A 73 21.77 19.84 -6.37
C ARG A 73 20.89 20.04 -5.13
N GLU A 74 19.58 19.84 -5.26
CA GLU A 74 18.65 19.95 -4.14
C GLU A 74 18.98 18.95 -3.03
N VAL A 75 19.24 17.69 -3.40
CA VAL A 75 19.56 16.61 -2.43
C VAL A 75 20.90 16.83 -1.76
N ASP A 76 21.91 17.32 -2.49
CA ASP A 76 23.24 17.61 -1.95
C ASP A 76 23.24 18.85 -1.05
N ALA A 77 22.41 19.85 -1.34
CA ALA A 77 22.24 21.03 -0.50
C ALA A 77 21.51 20.75 0.82
N ALA A 78 20.69 19.69 0.87
CA ALA A 78 19.94 19.27 2.04
C ALA A 78 20.71 18.32 2.98
N ARG A 79 21.99 18.07 2.71
CA ARG A 79 22.88 17.24 3.53
C ARG A 79 23.60 18.05 4.60
#